data_AF-A0A1Y0HJH4-F1
#
_entry.id   AF-A0A1Y0HJH4-F1
#
_cell.length_a   1.000
_cell.length_b   1.000
_cell.length_c   1.000
_cell.angle_alpha   90.00
_cell.angle_beta   90.00
_cell.angle_gamma   90.00
#
_symmetry.space_group_name_H-M   'P 1'
#
loop_
_entity.id
_entity.type
_entity.pdbx_description
1 polymer ?
#
loop_
_entity_poly.entity_id
_entity_poly.type
_entity_poly.pdbx_seq_one_letter_code
_entity_poly.pdbx_strand_id
1 'polypeptide(L)'
;MMLRAVLILFFLLNISYAQMFQTVPEANATLIQSGNDKYSCPNCGMHLVKFYKTSHTHANHQYCSIHCLYEATQGIIPEDAKVVDTITLELIDVKKAFYVVGSKVRGTMTRTSSYAFGSEKDAQTFATDNGGQIMNFEQTYAVAAEDFPKDFAKPTSSKLAPSAKIEVPQDAKCPVCGMFVAKYPQWVAMIAGEKAFYFDGVKDMMKFYFAQKIASDKLFVSDYYKLLKLEATKAFYVKGSNVYGPMGSELIPFATQEEALSFARDHDGQKVLTFEEITEMMVKNL
;
A
#
# COMPACT_ATOMS: atom_id res chain seq x y z
N MET A 1 -63.01 -22.37 27.26
CA MET A 1 -62.04 -23.39 26.82
C MET A 1 -61.86 -23.22 25.32
N MET A 2 -60.92 -22.38 24.86
CA MET A 2 -59.54 -22.77 24.50
C MET A 2 -59.54 -24.03 23.63
N LEU A 3 -59.17 -23.98 22.35
CA LEU A 3 -57.79 -23.76 21.92
C LEU A 3 -57.78 -23.47 20.40
N ARG A 4 -57.32 -22.28 19.97
CA ARG A 4 -56.97 -22.03 18.56
C ARG A 4 -55.48 -22.30 18.41
N ALA A 5 -55.12 -23.39 17.75
CA ALA A 5 -53.74 -23.73 17.42
C ALA A 5 -53.21 -22.75 16.38
N VAL A 6 -52.23 -21.93 16.77
CA VAL A 6 -51.46 -21.06 15.86
C VAL A 6 -50.25 -21.87 15.41
N LEU A 7 -50.25 -22.35 14.17
CA LEU A 7 -49.06 -22.90 13.52
C LEU A 7 -48.11 -21.73 13.21
N ILE A 8 -47.06 -21.58 14.02
CA ILE A 8 -45.96 -20.66 13.73
C ILE A 8 -45.01 -21.37 12.77
N LEU A 9 -45.12 -21.04 11.48
CA LEU A 9 -44.22 -21.46 10.43
C LEU A 9 -42.88 -20.71 10.63
N PHE A 10 -41.89 -21.37 11.25
CA PHE A 10 -40.53 -20.86 11.36
C PHE A 10 -39.88 -20.84 9.97
N PHE A 11 -39.90 -19.69 9.30
CA PHE A 11 -39.09 -19.43 8.12
C PHE A 11 -37.63 -19.28 8.58
N LEU A 12 -36.84 -20.36 8.45
CA LEU A 12 -35.38 -20.29 8.56
C LEU A 12 -34.85 -19.49 7.36
N LEU A 13 -34.67 -18.19 7.55
CA LEU A 13 -33.87 -17.35 6.66
C LEU A 13 -32.42 -17.85 6.75
N ASN A 14 -32.03 -18.73 5.82
CA ASN A 14 -30.63 -18.99 5.53
C ASN A 14 -30.04 -17.73 4.93
N ILE A 15 -29.48 -16.87 5.81
CA ILE A 15 -28.64 -15.76 5.40
C ILE A 15 -27.31 -16.38 4.98
N SER A 16 -27.24 -16.88 3.74
CA SER A 16 -25.97 -17.16 3.07
C SER A 16 -25.29 -15.82 2.89
N TYR A 17 -24.36 -15.48 3.78
CA TYR A 17 -23.44 -14.36 3.55
C TYR A 17 -22.82 -14.56 2.17
N ALA A 18 -23.12 -13.67 1.23
CA ALA A 18 -22.53 -13.71 -0.09
C ALA A 18 -21.02 -13.52 0.06
N GLN A 19 -20.29 -14.63 0.01
CA GLN A 19 -18.84 -14.63 0.06
C GLN A 19 -18.32 -13.81 -1.13
N MET A 20 -17.34 -12.93 -0.88
CA MET A 20 -16.72 -12.15 -1.94
C MET A 20 -16.17 -13.08 -3.02
N PHE A 21 -16.38 -12.74 -4.30
CA PHE A 21 -16.00 -13.60 -5.42
C PHE A 21 -14.52 -14.01 -5.39
N GLN A 22 -13.65 -13.11 -4.91
CA GLN A 22 -12.21 -13.28 -4.83
C GLN A 22 -11.75 -14.24 -3.73
N THR A 23 -12.60 -14.48 -2.73
CA THR A 23 -12.25 -15.29 -1.55
C THR A 23 -12.37 -16.77 -1.86
N VAL A 24 -11.36 -17.54 -1.45
CA VAL A 24 -11.32 -19.00 -1.57
C VAL A 24 -11.17 -19.65 -0.19
N PRO A 25 -11.53 -20.94 -0.02
CA PRO A 25 -11.10 -21.70 1.14
C PRO A 25 -9.57 -21.75 1.21
N GLU A 26 -9.00 -21.64 2.40
CA GLU A 26 -7.53 -21.64 2.58
C GLU A 26 -6.87 -22.88 1.99
N ALA A 27 -7.50 -24.05 2.09
CA ALA A 27 -6.99 -25.31 1.53
C ALA A 27 -6.81 -25.29 0.01
N ASN A 28 -7.46 -24.35 -0.69
CA ASN A 28 -7.37 -24.20 -2.14
C ASN A 28 -6.40 -23.06 -2.54
N ALA A 29 -5.86 -22.31 -1.57
CA ALA A 29 -4.94 -21.23 -1.83
C ALA A 29 -3.49 -21.72 -1.78
N THR A 30 -2.75 -21.55 -2.87
CA THR A 30 -1.30 -21.71 -2.90
C THR A 30 -0.67 -20.39 -2.49
N LEU A 31 -0.20 -20.31 -1.24
CA LEU A 31 0.54 -19.17 -0.72
C LEU A 31 2.04 -19.44 -0.81
N ILE A 32 2.78 -18.58 -1.52
CA ILE A 32 4.23 -18.78 -1.70
C ILE A 32 5.05 -18.21 -0.53
N GLN A 33 4.44 -17.35 0.28
CA GLN A 33 5.01 -16.81 1.51
C GLN A 33 4.82 -17.79 2.68
N SER A 34 5.65 -17.65 3.71
CA SER A 34 5.61 -18.49 4.93
C SER A 34 5.81 -17.66 6.19
N GLY A 35 5.66 -18.27 7.37
CA GLY A 35 5.80 -17.59 8.65
C GLY A 35 4.66 -16.62 8.96
N ASN A 36 4.97 -15.55 9.70
CA ASN A 36 3.99 -14.55 10.12
C ASN A 36 3.35 -13.80 8.94
N ASP A 37 4.08 -13.68 7.83
CA ASP A 37 3.64 -12.97 6.64
C ASP A 37 2.90 -13.87 5.64
N LYS A 38 2.70 -15.16 5.97
CA LYS A 38 2.10 -16.17 5.08
C LYS A 38 0.80 -15.68 4.42
N TYR A 39 -0.04 -14.97 5.17
CA TYR A 39 -1.36 -14.56 4.71
C TYR A 39 -1.45 -13.10 4.27
N SER A 40 -0.38 -12.32 4.35
CA SER A 40 -0.44 -10.87 4.16
C SER A 40 0.25 -10.46 2.88
N CYS A 41 -0.44 -9.64 2.08
CA CYS A 41 0.17 -8.93 0.96
C CYS A 41 1.25 -7.96 1.49
N PRO A 42 2.50 -8.05 1.04
CA PRO A 42 3.59 -7.22 1.57
C PRO A 42 3.44 -5.73 1.23
N ASN A 43 2.60 -5.39 0.25
CA ASN A 43 2.41 -4.03 -0.22
C ASN A 43 1.29 -3.27 0.51
N CYS A 44 0.22 -3.96 0.93
CA CYS A 44 -0.98 -3.31 1.47
C CYS A 44 -1.59 -4.03 2.68
N GLY A 45 -0.97 -5.10 3.17
CA GLY A 45 -1.45 -5.86 4.33
C GLY A 45 -2.68 -6.76 4.07
N MET A 46 -3.33 -6.65 2.91
CA MET A 46 -4.56 -7.40 2.61
C MET A 46 -4.37 -8.91 2.68
N HIS A 47 -5.37 -9.59 3.21
CA HIS A 47 -5.32 -11.05 3.44
C HIS A 47 -5.40 -11.83 2.12
N LEU A 48 -4.33 -12.52 1.74
CA LEU A 48 -4.15 -13.16 0.43
C LEU A 48 -5.26 -14.16 0.08
N VAL A 49 -5.74 -14.96 1.05
CA VAL A 49 -6.86 -15.90 0.83
C VAL A 49 -8.19 -15.21 0.51
N LYS A 50 -8.41 -13.99 1.05
CA LYS A 50 -9.64 -13.22 0.79
C LYS A 50 -9.66 -12.61 -0.60
N PHE A 51 -8.49 -12.36 -1.18
CA PHE A 51 -8.29 -11.70 -2.47
C PHE A 51 -7.52 -12.59 -3.44
N TYR A 52 -7.70 -13.91 -3.33
CA TYR A 52 -6.85 -14.89 -3.98
C TYR A 52 -7.03 -14.90 -5.50
N LYS A 53 -8.27 -14.76 -6.01
CA LYS A 53 -8.53 -14.79 -7.47
C LYS A 53 -8.05 -13.55 -8.24
N THR A 54 -7.62 -12.51 -7.55
CA THR A 54 -6.96 -11.35 -8.16
C THR A 54 -5.45 -11.40 -7.98
N SER A 55 -4.92 -12.42 -7.31
CA SER A 55 -3.55 -12.44 -6.79
C SER A 55 -2.50 -12.71 -7.87
N HIS A 56 -1.34 -12.05 -7.68
CA HIS A 56 -0.14 -12.21 -8.51
C HIS A 56 1.05 -12.58 -7.65
N THR A 57 2.10 -13.12 -8.26
CA THR A 57 3.39 -13.39 -7.59
C THR A 57 4.54 -12.82 -8.39
N HIS A 58 5.59 -12.37 -7.71
CA HIS A 58 6.86 -11.91 -8.29
C HIS A 58 7.94 -11.90 -7.20
N ALA A 59 9.18 -12.31 -7.53
CA ALA A 59 10.34 -12.23 -6.63
C ALA A 59 10.06 -12.80 -5.21
N ASN A 60 9.50 -14.01 -5.15
CA ASN A 60 9.13 -14.75 -3.92
C ASN A 60 8.03 -14.11 -3.06
N HIS A 61 7.31 -13.10 -3.56
CA HIS A 61 6.20 -12.46 -2.88
C HIS A 61 4.88 -12.67 -3.63
N GLN A 62 3.78 -12.73 -2.87
CA GLN A 62 2.44 -12.80 -3.41
C GLN A 62 1.68 -11.52 -3.06
N TYR A 63 1.06 -10.95 -4.09
CA TYR A 63 0.35 -9.69 -4.05
C TYR A 63 -1.14 -9.98 -4.18
N CYS A 64 -1.98 -9.20 -3.49
CA CYS A 64 -3.43 -9.39 -3.53
C CYS A 64 -4.06 -9.01 -4.88
N SER A 65 -3.38 -8.20 -5.70
CA SER A 65 -3.87 -7.73 -6.98
C SER A 65 -2.75 -7.26 -7.92
N ILE A 66 -3.11 -7.06 -9.19
CA ILE A 66 -2.22 -6.45 -10.19
C ILE A 66 -1.81 -5.01 -9.82
N HIS A 67 -2.63 -4.29 -9.05
CA HIS A 67 -2.27 -2.98 -8.52
C HIS A 67 -1.04 -3.08 -7.60
N CYS A 68 -1.09 -3.98 -6.61
CA CYS A 68 0.05 -4.21 -5.73
C CYS A 68 1.27 -4.80 -6.46
N LEU A 69 1.04 -5.62 -7.51
CA LEU A 69 2.13 -6.06 -8.37
C LEU A 69 2.79 -4.87 -9.08
N TYR A 70 1.99 -3.99 -9.71
CA TYR A 70 2.46 -2.82 -10.43
C TYR A 70 3.23 -1.85 -9.52
N GLU A 71 2.75 -1.65 -8.29
CA GLU A 71 3.42 -0.82 -7.30
C GLU A 71 4.77 -1.42 -6.89
N ALA A 72 4.81 -2.72 -6.58
CA ALA A 72 6.02 -3.41 -6.12
C ALA A 72 7.15 -3.42 -7.17
N THR A 73 6.80 -3.46 -8.44
CA THR A 73 7.72 -3.46 -9.57
C THR A 73 7.94 -2.05 -10.16
N GLN A 74 7.27 -1.04 -9.61
CA GLN A 74 7.34 0.35 -10.05
C GLN A 74 7.03 0.52 -11.54
N GLY A 75 6.03 -0.22 -12.04
CA GLY A 75 5.61 -0.18 -13.43
C GLY A 75 6.55 -0.87 -14.43
N ILE A 76 7.61 -1.54 -13.96
CA ILE A 76 8.43 -2.42 -14.79
C ILE A 76 7.73 -3.77 -14.89
N ILE A 77 7.51 -4.30 -16.09
CA ILE A 77 6.86 -5.60 -16.26
C ILE A 77 7.79 -6.71 -15.76
N PRO A 78 7.40 -7.48 -14.72
CA PRO A 78 8.22 -8.57 -14.19
C PRO A 78 8.19 -9.79 -15.12
N GLU A 79 9.36 -10.38 -15.38
CA GLU A 79 9.52 -11.54 -16.26
C GLU A 79 9.07 -12.86 -15.62
N ASP A 80 9.20 -12.99 -14.31
CA ASP A 80 8.91 -14.20 -13.53
C ASP A 80 7.49 -14.22 -12.94
N ALA A 81 6.67 -13.22 -13.25
CA ALA A 81 5.38 -13.09 -12.60
C ALA A 81 4.41 -14.21 -12.97
N LYS A 82 3.62 -14.60 -11.96
CA LYS A 82 2.47 -15.51 -12.14
C LYS A 82 1.20 -14.87 -11.61
N VAL A 83 0.07 -15.34 -12.09
CA VAL A 83 -1.27 -14.94 -11.65
C VAL A 83 -2.07 -16.17 -11.26
N VAL A 84 -2.99 -16.01 -10.31
CA VAL A 84 -3.96 -17.05 -9.98
C VAL A 84 -5.01 -17.15 -11.08
N ASP A 85 -5.19 -18.34 -11.64
CA ASP A 85 -6.32 -18.66 -12.50
C ASP A 85 -7.64 -18.60 -11.71
N THR A 86 -8.62 -17.88 -12.24
CA THR A 86 -9.90 -17.60 -11.54
C THR A 86 -10.75 -18.86 -11.32
N ILE A 87 -10.55 -19.91 -12.13
CA ILE A 87 -11.31 -21.16 -12.11
C ILE A 87 -10.52 -22.27 -11.40
N THR A 88 -9.30 -22.56 -11.85
CA THR A 88 -8.48 -23.67 -11.33
C THR A 88 -7.76 -23.31 -10.04
N LEU A 89 -7.61 -22.01 -9.73
CA LEU A 89 -6.90 -21.49 -8.56
C LEU A 89 -5.39 -21.74 -8.58
N GLU A 90 -4.85 -22.24 -9.70
CA GLU A 90 -3.43 -22.48 -9.90
C GLU A 90 -2.68 -21.20 -10.29
N LEU A 91 -1.40 -21.14 -9.94
CA LEU A 91 -0.50 -20.06 -10.37
C LEU A 91 0.00 -20.34 -11.79
N ILE A 92 -0.44 -19.52 -12.75
CA ILE A 92 -0.09 -19.61 -14.16
C ILE A 92 0.80 -18.44 -14.60
N ASP A 93 1.60 -18.66 -15.64
CA ASP A 93 2.43 -17.61 -16.26
C ASP A 93 1.56 -16.46 -16.78
N VAL A 94 1.85 -15.23 -16.33
CA VAL A 94 1.08 -14.04 -16.71
C VAL A 94 1.05 -13.81 -18.22
N LYS A 95 2.12 -14.16 -18.94
CA LYS A 95 2.24 -13.96 -20.40
C LYS A 95 1.35 -14.91 -21.20
N LYS A 96 0.87 -15.98 -20.57
CA LYS A 96 -0.03 -16.98 -21.18
C LYS A 96 -1.49 -16.83 -20.73
N ALA A 97 -1.75 -15.94 -19.78
CA ALA A 97 -3.08 -15.72 -19.24
C ALA A 97 -3.89 -14.73 -20.08
N PHE A 98 -5.20 -14.95 -20.11
CA PHE A 98 -6.22 -14.07 -20.66
C PHE A 98 -6.88 -13.32 -19.50
N TYR A 99 -6.89 -12.00 -19.55
CA TYR A 99 -7.47 -11.16 -18.50
C TYR A 99 -8.80 -10.60 -18.93
N VAL A 100 -9.83 -10.73 -18.11
CA VAL A 100 -11.08 -9.97 -18.29
C VAL A 100 -10.99 -8.69 -17.46
N VAL A 101 -10.93 -7.56 -18.14
CA VAL A 101 -10.70 -6.23 -17.57
C VAL A 101 -11.97 -5.38 -17.62
N GLY A 102 -12.33 -4.72 -16.52
CA GLY A 102 -13.51 -3.85 -16.43
C GLY A 102 -14.84 -4.60 -16.37
N SER A 103 -14.85 -5.81 -15.79
CA SER A 103 -16.09 -6.55 -15.53
C SER A 103 -16.91 -5.94 -14.38
N LYS A 104 -18.18 -6.35 -14.27
CA LYS A 104 -19.08 -5.99 -13.15
C LYS A 104 -18.62 -6.56 -11.80
N VAL A 105 -17.79 -7.61 -11.81
CA VAL A 105 -17.21 -8.15 -10.58
C VAL A 105 -16.11 -7.21 -10.11
N ARG A 106 -16.22 -6.72 -8.87
CA ARG A 106 -15.25 -5.76 -8.31
C ARG A 106 -13.84 -6.33 -8.32
N GLY A 107 -12.83 -5.49 -8.57
CA GLY A 107 -11.43 -5.87 -8.41
C GLY A 107 -10.95 -5.69 -6.95
N THR A 108 -9.66 -5.85 -6.75
CA THR A 108 -8.99 -5.64 -5.46
C THR A 108 -8.00 -4.51 -5.60
N MET A 109 -8.21 -3.41 -4.86
CA MET A 109 -7.36 -2.20 -4.93
C MET A 109 -7.27 -1.56 -6.33
N THR A 110 -8.26 -1.77 -7.19
CA THR A 110 -8.25 -1.27 -8.58
C THR A 110 -9.53 -0.50 -8.90
N ARG A 111 -9.44 0.58 -9.68
CA ARG A 111 -10.65 1.23 -10.24
C ARG A 111 -11.28 0.35 -11.31
N THR A 112 -10.45 -0.34 -12.08
CA THR A 112 -10.86 -1.25 -13.16
C THR A 112 -10.54 -2.69 -12.76
N SER A 113 -11.57 -3.54 -12.65
CA SER A 113 -11.37 -4.94 -12.24
C SER A 113 -10.53 -5.72 -13.25
N SER A 114 -9.79 -6.72 -12.77
CA SER A 114 -9.06 -7.65 -13.63
C SER A 114 -9.07 -9.06 -13.02
N TYR A 115 -9.38 -10.06 -13.85
CA TYR A 115 -9.40 -11.47 -13.48
C TYR A 115 -8.72 -12.29 -14.57
N ALA A 116 -7.83 -13.20 -14.18
CA ALA A 116 -7.03 -13.98 -15.12
C ALA A 116 -7.57 -15.40 -15.31
N PHE A 117 -7.38 -15.91 -16.53
CA PHE A 117 -7.78 -17.23 -16.97
C PHE A 117 -6.67 -17.83 -17.84
N GLY A 118 -6.34 -19.10 -17.64
CA GLY A 118 -5.39 -19.85 -18.45
C GLY A 118 -5.96 -20.28 -19.80
N SER A 119 -7.27 -20.13 -19.98
CA SER A 119 -8.01 -20.48 -21.18
C SER A 119 -8.81 -19.29 -21.70
N GLU A 120 -8.68 -19.01 -23.00
CA GLU A 120 -9.45 -17.97 -23.68
C GLU A 120 -10.96 -18.23 -23.55
N LYS A 121 -11.37 -19.50 -23.62
CA LYS A 121 -12.78 -19.90 -23.49
C LYS A 121 -13.36 -19.53 -22.13
N ASP A 122 -12.59 -19.69 -21.07
CA ASP A 122 -13.05 -19.37 -19.71
C ASP A 122 -13.14 -17.85 -19.51
N ALA A 123 -12.17 -17.09 -20.07
CA ALA A 123 -12.24 -15.63 -20.13
C ALA A 123 -13.47 -15.15 -20.91
N GLN A 124 -13.76 -15.73 -22.08
CA GLN A 124 -14.95 -15.42 -22.89
C GLN A 124 -16.25 -15.71 -22.14
N THR A 125 -16.32 -16.85 -21.45
CA THR A 125 -17.48 -17.21 -20.62
C THR A 125 -17.67 -16.18 -19.51
N PHE A 126 -16.62 -15.88 -18.75
CA PHE A 126 -16.69 -14.90 -17.68
C PHE A 126 -17.07 -13.50 -18.18
N ALA A 127 -16.51 -13.06 -19.31
CA ALA A 127 -16.82 -11.78 -19.93
C ALA A 127 -18.25 -11.70 -20.47
N THR A 128 -18.80 -12.82 -20.96
CA THR A 128 -20.21 -12.89 -21.38
C THR A 128 -21.15 -12.67 -20.20
N ASP A 129 -20.87 -13.30 -19.07
CA ASP A 129 -21.71 -13.23 -17.87
C ASP A 129 -21.55 -11.90 -17.12
N ASN A 130 -20.32 -11.37 -17.05
CA ASN A 130 -19.96 -10.27 -16.18
C ASN A 130 -19.60 -8.97 -16.93
N GLY A 131 -19.54 -9.00 -18.25
CA GLY A 131 -18.95 -7.93 -19.06
C GLY A 131 -17.43 -7.84 -18.90
N GLY A 132 -16.85 -6.77 -19.45
CA GLY A 132 -15.42 -6.54 -19.50
C GLY A 132 -14.81 -6.89 -20.85
N GLN A 133 -13.54 -6.52 -21.04
CA GLN A 133 -12.78 -6.75 -22.26
C GLN A 133 -11.67 -7.77 -21.99
N ILE A 134 -11.46 -8.68 -22.94
CA ILE A 134 -10.33 -9.63 -22.85
C ILE A 134 -9.05 -8.92 -23.29
N MET A 135 -8.04 -8.95 -22.45
CA MET A 135 -6.74 -8.32 -22.64
C MET A 135 -5.61 -9.31 -22.31
N ASN A 136 -4.41 -9.05 -22.82
CA ASN A 136 -3.20 -9.73 -22.36
C ASN A 136 -2.63 -9.06 -21.10
N PHE A 137 -1.56 -9.63 -20.54
CA PHE A 137 -0.94 -9.09 -19.33
C PHE A 137 -0.42 -7.67 -19.51
N GLU A 138 0.30 -7.36 -20.59
CA GLU A 138 0.89 -6.02 -20.80
C GLU A 138 -0.18 -4.93 -20.86
N GLN A 139 -1.29 -5.19 -21.56
CA GLN A 139 -2.43 -4.29 -21.63
C GLN A 139 -3.10 -4.12 -20.26
N THR A 140 -3.33 -5.22 -19.54
CA THR A 140 -3.93 -5.20 -18.19
C THR A 140 -3.04 -4.44 -17.21
N TYR A 141 -1.73 -4.61 -17.32
CA TYR A 141 -0.74 -3.92 -16.51
C TYR A 141 -0.67 -2.42 -16.80
N ALA A 142 -0.84 -2.03 -18.06
CA ALA A 142 -1.00 -0.63 -18.44
C ALA A 142 -2.30 -0.02 -17.88
N VAL A 143 -3.41 -0.78 -17.83
CA VAL A 143 -4.63 -0.34 -17.16
C VAL A 143 -4.42 -0.17 -15.66
N ALA A 144 -3.66 -1.07 -15.02
CA ALA A 144 -3.32 -0.94 -13.60
C ALA A 144 -2.52 0.36 -13.33
N ALA A 145 -1.68 0.80 -14.28
CA ALA A 145 -0.95 2.06 -14.19
C ALA A 145 -1.88 3.29 -14.03
N GLU A 146 -3.10 3.23 -14.57
CA GLU A 146 -4.07 4.33 -14.50
C GLU A 146 -4.64 4.54 -13.08
N ASP A 147 -4.49 3.56 -12.20
CA ASP A 147 -4.85 3.69 -10.79
C ASP A 147 -3.87 4.60 -10.01
N PHE A 148 -2.71 4.90 -10.61
CA PHE A 148 -1.67 5.71 -10.01
C PHE A 148 -1.63 7.14 -10.61
N PRO A 149 -1.21 8.16 -9.84
CA PRO A 149 -1.02 9.52 -10.35
C PRO A 149 -0.15 9.54 -11.62
N LYS A 150 -0.34 10.50 -12.52
CA LYS A 150 0.42 10.55 -13.79
C LYS A 150 1.94 10.70 -13.62
N ASP A 151 2.40 11.06 -12.43
CA ASP A 151 3.82 11.09 -12.06
C ASP A 151 4.39 9.68 -11.77
N PHE A 152 3.54 8.65 -11.64
CA PHE A 152 3.90 7.22 -11.73
C PHE A 152 4.08 6.74 -13.17
N ALA A 153 3.59 7.50 -14.17
CA ALA A 153 3.61 7.11 -15.57
C ALA A 153 4.71 7.82 -16.35
N LYS A 154 5.96 7.36 -16.16
CA LYS A 154 7.00 7.26 -17.20
C LYS A 154 8.29 6.64 -16.64
N PRO A 155 8.75 5.50 -17.17
CA PRO A 155 10.17 5.19 -17.16
C PRO A 155 10.80 5.98 -18.31
N THR A 156 10.96 7.30 -18.15
CA THR A 156 12.10 7.92 -18.82
C THR A 156 13.30 7.46 -18.05
N SER A 157 14.14 6.69 -18.72
CA SER A 157 15.48 6.29 -18.31
C SER A 157 16.19 7.41 -17.54
N SER A 158 15.99 7.45 -16.23
CA SER A 158 16.86 8.13 -15.32
C SER A 158 17.15 7.07 -14.28
N LYS A 159 18.39 6.62 -14.33
CA LYS A 159 19.01 5.76 -13.35
C LYS A 159 18.83 6.44 -11.98
N LEU A 160 17.75 6.15 -11.28
CA LEU A 160 17.65 6.49 -9.86
C LEU A 160 18.60 5.54 -9.15
N ALA A 161 19.77 6.07 -8.82
CA ALA A 161 20.68 5.42 -7.90
C ALA A 161 19.93 5.08 -6.60
N PRO A 162 20.27 3.98 -5.92
CA PRO A 162 19.65 3.64 -4.64
C PRO A 162 19.76 4.81 -3.66
N SER A 163 18.62 5.39 -3.28
CA SER A 163 18.55 6.40 -2.21
C SER A 163 18.95 5.73 -0.90
N ALA A 164 20.04 6.18 -0.28
CA ALA A 164 20.52 5.62 0.98
C ALA A 164 19.64 6.05 2.16
N LYS A 165 19.65 5.28 3.26
CA LYS A 165 19.03 5.68 4.54
C LYS A 165 19.76 6.90 5.13
N ILE A 166 19.12 7.62 6.04
CA ILE A 166 19.81 8.67 6.82
C ILE A 166 20.81 7.99 7.78
N GLU A 167 22.10 8.25 7.58
CA GLU A 167 23.16 7.82 8.50
C GLU A 167 23.24 8.77 9.70
N VAL A 168 23.02 8.23 10.90
CA VAL A 168 22.99 8.98 12.15
C VAL A 168 24.21 8.63 13.01
N PRO A 169 25.03 9.60 13.42
CA PRO A 169 26.10 9.38 14.39
C PRO A 169 25.55 8.82 15.72
N GLN A 170 26.29 7.89 16.36
CA GLN A 170 25.83 7.21 17.57
C GLN A 170 25.57 8.15 18.76
N ASP A 171 26.30 9.27 18.81
CA ASP A 171 26.20 10.30 19.84
C ASP A 171 25.32 11.49 19.43
N ALA A 172 24.72 11.45 18.23
CA ALA A 172 23.84 12.52 17.76
C ALA A 172 22.61 12.62 18.67
N LYS A 173 22.41 13.82 19.22
CA LYS A 173 21.25 14.16 20.03
C LYS A 173 20.33 15.11 19.28
N CYS A 174 19.02 14.86 19.41
CA CYS A 174 18.01 15.77 18.92
C CYS A 174 18.17 17.13 19.61
N PRO A 175 18.32 18.25 18.88
CA PRO A 175 18.52 19.57 19.47
C PRO A 175 17.24 20.13 20.13
N VAL A 176 16.11 19.44 20.00
CA VAL A 176 14.82 19.85 20.58
C VAL A 176 14.53 19.12 21.88
N CYS A 177 14.52 17.77 21.88
CA CYS A 177 14.20 16.97 23.07
C CYS A 177 15.43 16.42 23.82
N GLY A 178 16.61 16.40 23.19
CA GLY A 178 17.85 15.86 23.76
C GLY A 178 18.02 14.33 23.64
N MET A 179 17.08 13.61 23.02
CA MET A 179 17.17 12.16 22.84
C MET A 179 18.27 11.76 21.87
N PHE A 180 18.86 10.58 22.08
CA PHE A 180 19.83 9.99 21.16
C PHE A 180 19.11 9.46 19.91
N VAL A 181 19.39 10.07 18.76
CA VAL A 181 18.62 9.85 17.53
C VAL A 181 18.85 8.45 16.96
N ALA A 182 20.07 7.92 17.08
CA ALA A 182 20.42 6.59 16.57
C ALA A 182 19.59 5.45 17.18
N LYS A 183 18.91 5.67 18.32
CA LYS A 183 17.99 4.71 18.94
C LYS A 183 16.63 4.60 18.24
N TYR A 184 16.31 5.53 17.35
CA TYR A 184 15.00 5.67 16.71
C TYR A 184 15.11 5.74 15.18
N PRO A 185 15.76 4.76 14.52
CA PRO A 185 16.08 4.82 13.08
C PRO A 185 14.86 4.98 12.17
N GLN A 186 13.67 4.56 12.62
CA GLN A 186 12.43 4.66 11.85
C GLN A 186 11.82 6.07 11.80
N TRP A 187 12.23 6.94 12.72
CA TRP A 187 11.64 8.29 12.89
C TRP A 187 12.60 9.41 12.47
N VAL A 188 13.79 9.04 12.01
CA VAL A 188 14.88 9.99 11.81
C VAL A 188 14.47 11.05 10.79
N ALA A 189 14.72 12.29 11.18
CA ALA A 189 14.76 13.42 10.27
C ALA A 189 16.12 14.13 10.39
N MET A 190 16.55 14.82 9.35
CA MET A 190 17.80 15.58 9.35
C MET A 190 17.67 16.91 8.64
N ILE A 191 18.46 17.88 9.08
CA ILE A 191 18.72 19.11 8.34
C ILE A 191 20.19 19.08 7.91
N ALA A 192 20.43 19.11 6.60
CA ALA A 192 21.77 19.13 6.02
C ALA A 192 22.41 20.53 6.12
N GLY A 193 23.74 20.56 6.23
CA GLY A 193 24.55 21.78 6.31
C GLY A 193 26.00 21.46 6.63
N GLU A 194 26.83 22.49 6.86
CA GLU A 194 28.21 22.30 7.34
C GLU A 194 28.26 21.46 8.61
N LYS A 195 27.27 21.67 9.49
CA LYS A 195 26.93 20.78 10.58
C LYS A 195 25.51 20.26 10.36
N ALA A 196 25.38 18.95 10.17
CA ALA A 196 24.08 18.30 10.10
C ALA A 196 23.41 18.27 11.49
N PHE A 197 22.11 18.54 11.52
CA PHE A 197 21.26 18.30 12.68
C PHE A 197 20.42 17.05 12.44
N TYR A 198 20.24 16.26 13.49
CA TYR A 198 19.47 15.02 13.46
C TYR A 198 18.36 15.11 14.50
N PHE A 199 17.20 14.55 14.17
CA PHE A 199 16.01 14.60 14.98
C PHE A 199 15.44 13.19 15.10
N ASP A 200 14.89 12.89 16.26
CA ASP A 200 14.20 11.64 16.60
C ASP A 200 12.75 11.61 16.10
N GLY A 201 12.31 12.61 15.35
CA GLY A 201 10.99 12.70 14.75
C GLY A 201 10.85 13.93 13.84
N VAL A 202 9.89 13.86 12.91
CA VAL A 202 9.57 14.98 12.00
C VAL A 202 9.04 16.18 12.78
N LYS A 203 8.24 15.96 13.82
CA LYS A 203 7.71 17.00 14.71
C LYS A 203 8.81 17.88 15.27
N ASP A 204 9.86 17.27 15.81
CA ASP A 204 10.96 18.01 16.41
C ASP A 204 11.81 18.72 15.34
N MET A 205 12.02 18.10 14.18
CA MET A 205 12.62 18.79 13.03
C MET A 205 11.79 20.02 12.64
N MET A 206 10.47 19.90 12.55
CA MET A 206 9.58 20.99 12.16
C MET A 206 9.56 22.12 13.20
N LYS A 207 9.58 21.81 14.50
CA LYS A 207 9.74 22.83 15.57
C LYS A 207 11.01 23.63 15.37
N PHE A 208 12.13 22.95 15.10
CA PHE A 208 13.41 23.60 14.87
C PHE A 208 13.43 24.41 13.56
N TYR A 209 12.89 23.86 12.48
CA TYR A 209 12.74 24.52 11.18
C TYR A 209 11.99 25.86 11.30
N PHE A 210 10.81 25.86 11.94
CA PHE A 210 10.02 27.09 12.11
C PHE A 210 10.72 28.11 13.01
N ALA A 211 11.32 27.66 14.12
CA ALA A 211 12.00 28.55 15.07
C ALA A 211 13.23 29.24 14.44
N GLN A 212 14.01 28.50 13.65
CA GLN A 212 15.27 28.98 13.06
C GLN A 212 15.13 29.50 11.63
N LYS A 213 13.92 29.42 11.04
CA LYS A 213 13.63 29.84 9.66
C LYS A 213 14.62 29.25 8.64
N ILE A 214 14.88 27.95 8.78
CA ILE A 214 15.81 27.22 7.91
C ILE A 214 15.25 27.15 6.48
N ALA A 215 16.13 27.07 5.49
CA ALA A 215 15.71 26.83 4.10
C ALA A 215 15.21 25.38 3.93
N SER A 216 14.06 25.21 3.28
CA SER A 216 13.36 23.91 3.17
C SER A 216 14.10 22.88 2.31
N ASP A 217 14.98 23.31 1.41
CA ASP A 217 15.80 22.45 0.53
C ASP A 217 16.87 21.63 1.27
N LYS A 218 17.08 21.91 2.56
CA LYS A 218 18.02 21.19 3.43
C LYS A 218 17.37 20.13 4.30
N LEU A 219 16.05 19.99 4.26
CA LEU A 219 15.32 19.09 5.14
C LEU A 219 15.15 17.71 4.49
N PHE A 220 15.43 16.68 5.27
CA PHE A 220 15.21 15.30 4.86
C PHE A 220 14.55 14.50 5.97
N VAL A 221 13.72 13.54 5.58
CA VAL A 221 12.98 12.66 6.47
C VAL A 221 13.15 11.20 6.04
N SER A 222 13.08 10.26 6.96
CA SER A 222 13.07 8.84 6.63
C SER A 222 11.65 8.40 6.24
N ASP A 223 11.48 7.82 5.05
CA ASP A 223 10.24 7.15 4.65
C ASP A 223 9.81 6.13 5.70
N TYR A 224 8.55 6.17 6.13
CA TYR A 224 8.09 5.35 7.26
C TYR A 224 8.16 3.84 6.98
N TYR A 225 7.87 3.40 5.74
CA TYR A 225 7.87 1.97 5.40
C TYR A 225 9.25 1.45 4.99
N LYS A 226 9.98 2.23 4.19
CA LYS A 226 11.20 1.80 3.51
C LYS A 226 12.47 2.31 4.18
N LEU A 227 12.36 3.27 5.10
CA LEU A 227 13.45 3.95 5.79
C LEU A 227 14.43 4.69 4.88
N LEU A 228 14.01 4.96 3.64
CA LEU A 228 14.82 5.67 2.66
C LEU A 228 14.82 7.16 2.96
N LYS A 229 15.94 7.83 2.69
CA LYS A 229 16.02 9.29 2.82
C LYS A 229 15.16 9.95 1.75
N LEU A 230 14.24 10.80 2.19
CA LEU A 230 13.36 11.61 1.36
C LEU A 230 13.71 13.10 1.53
N GLU A 231 13.62 13.87 0.45
CA GLU A 231 13.52 15.33 0.55
C GLU A 231 12.19 15.69 1.22
N ALA A 232 12.24 16.44 2.32
CA ALA A 232 11.05 16.70 3.15
C ALA A 232 9.96 17.44 2.38
N THR A 233 10.32 18.32 1.46
CA THR A 233 9.38 19.09 0.62
C THR A 233 8.64 18.25 -0.42
N LYS A 234 9.13 17.05 -0.72
CA LYS A 234 8.51 16.13 -1.68
C LYS A 234 7.70 15.01 -1.01
N ALA A 235 7.75 14.93 0.32
CA ALA A 235 7.06 13.88 1.08
C ALA A 235 5.62 14.25 1.44
N PHE A 236 4.82 13.23 1.74
CA PHE A 236 3.47 13.34 2.28
C PHE A 236 3.46 12.96 3.75
N TYR A 237 2.65 13.63 4.56
CA TYR A 237 2.68 13.48 6.01
C TYR A 237 1.32 13.08 6.56
N VAL A 238 1.26 11.99 7.31
CA VAL A 238 0.05 11.62 8.05
C VAL A 238 0.09 12.25 9.43
N LYS A 239 -0.95 13.01 9.75
CA LYS A 239 -1.19 13.61 11.06
C LYS A 239 -2.30 12.87 11.80
N GLY A 240 -2.07 12.63 13.08
CA GLY A 240 -3.12 12.20 14.02
C GLY A 240 -3.48 10.72 13.91
N SER A 241 -2.52 9.87 13.54
CA SER A 241 -2.65 8.42 13.60
C SER A 241 -2.56 7.88 15.03
N ASN A 242 -2.93 6.61 15.21
CA ASN A 242 -2.75 5.83 16.43
C ASN A 242 -1.31 5.27 16.60
N VAL A 243 -0.42 5.52 15.64
CA VAL A 243 1.02 5.22 15.73
C VAL A 243 1.77 6.42 16.29
N TYR A 244 2.64 6.17 17.27
CA TYR A 244 3.39 7.20 18.00
C TYR A 244 4.89 7.14 17.71
N GLY A 245 5.49 8.31 17.53
CA GLY A 245 6.93 8.53 17.53
C GLY A 245 7.52 8.54 18.95
N PRO A 246 8.85 8.74 19.08
CA PRO A 246 9.54 8.75 20.38
C PRO A 246 8.98 9.81 21.34
N MET A 247 8.43 10.89 20.76
CA MET A 247 7.83 12.01 21.47
C MET A 247 6.30 12.05 21.36
N GLY A 248 5.63 10.91 21.11
CA GLY A 248 4.18 10.82 21.03
C GLY A 248 3.63 11.11 19.63
N SER A 249 2.57 11.92 19.52
CA SER A 249 1.91 12.23 18.24
C SER A 249 2.90 12.81 17.23
N GLU A 250 2.82 12.33 15.98
CA GLU A 250 3.87 12.58 14.99
C GLU A 250 3.29 13.00 13.62
N LEU A 251 4.14 13.61 12.80
CA LEU A 251 3.93 13.80 11.36
C LEU A 251 4.68 12.68 10.63
N ILE A 252 3.96 11.67 10.19
CA ILE A 252 4.60 10.44 9.66
C ILE A 252 4.83 10.59 8.15
N PRO A 253 6.09 10.59 7.68
CA PRO A 253 6.42 10.89 6.30
C PRO A 253 6.37 9.67 5.36
N PHE A 254 5.90 9.89 4.15
CA PHE A 254 5.81 8.89 3.08
C PHE A 254 6.31 9.47 1.76
N ALA A 255 6.96 8.64 0.96
CA ALA A 255 7.41 9.00 -0.37
C ALA A 255 6.25 9.32 -1.31
N THR A 256 5.09 8.68 -1.13
CA THR A 256 3.91 8.84 -1.98
C THR A 256 2.65 9.18 -1.19
N GLN A 257 1.69 9.81 -1.87
CA GLN A 257 0.41 10.17 -1.27
C GLN A 257 -0.42 8.91 -0.99
N GLU A 258 -0.30 7.90 -1.85
CA GLU A 258 -1.00 6.62 -1.74
C GLU A 258 -0.59 5.87 -0.48
N GLU A 259 0.72 5.83 -0.19
CA GLU A 259 1.25 5.22 1.03
C GLU A 259 0.77 5.95 2.28
N ALA A 260 0.78 7.29 2.26
CA ALA A 260 0.23 8.11 3.33
C ALA A 260 -1.28 7.87 3.52
N LEU A 261 -2.04 7.75 2.44
CA LEU A 261 -3.48 7.46 2.49
C LEU A 261 -3.77 6.05 2.98
N SER A 262 -2.97 5.05 2.60
CA SER A 262 -3.11 3.69 3.12
C SER A 262 -2.81 3.65 4.60
N PHE A 263 -1.66 4.21 5.00
CA PHE A 263 -1.31 4.32 6.40
C PHE A 263 -2.41 5.03 7.21
N ALA A 264 -2.95 6.14 6.69
CA ALA A 264 -4.02 6.86 7.37
C ALA A 264 -5.30 6.01 7.54
N ARG A 265 -5.66 5.17 6.56
CA ARG A 265 -6.79 4.23 6.72
C ARG A 265 -6.51 3.14 7.74
N ASP A 266 -5.28 2.60 7.75
CA ASP A 266 -4.92 1.45 8.58
C ASP A 266 -4.61 1.84 10.03
N HIS A 267 -4.25 3.11 10.25
CA HIS A 267 -3.77 3.63 11.54
C HIS A 267 -4.56 4.84 12.05
N ASP A 268 -5.84 4.96 11.68
CA ASP A 268 -6.74 6.04 12.13
C ASP A 268 -6.17 7.46 11.90
N GLY A 269 -5.39 7.64 10.83
CA GLY A 269 -4.81 8.92 10.46
C GLY A 269 -5.89 9.95 10.10
N GLN A 270 -5.85 11.09 10.77
CA GLN A 270 -6.88 12.14 10.60
C GLN A 270 -6.72 12.91 9.30
N LYS A 271 -5.48 13.15 8.86
CA LYS A 271 -5.21 13.98 7.68
C LYS A 271 -3.88 13.61 7.02
N VAL A 272 -3.88 13.54 5.69
CA VAL A 272 -2.67 13.54 4.85
C VAL A 272 -2.37 14.98 4.44
N LEU A 273 -1.12 15.39 4.58
CA LEU A 273 -0.63 16.75 4.34
C LEU A 273 0.54 16.75 3.36
N THR A 274 0.64 17.76 2.49
CA THR A 274 1.93 18.11 1.86
C THR A 274 2.80 18.92 2.82
N PHE A 275 4.08 19.12 2.48
CA PHE A 275 4.99 19.91 3.32
C PHE A 275 4.48 21.34 3.55
N GLU A 276 3.94 21.99 2.51
CA GLU A 276 3.44 23.37 2.54
C GLU A 276 2.20 23.53 3.42
N GLU A 277 1.42 22.47 3.60
CA GLU A 277 0.23 22.47 4.45
C GLU A 277 0.58 22.37 5.94
N ILE A 278 1.82 21.99 6.29
CA ILE A 278 2.26 21.91 7.68
C ILE A 278 2.54 23.32 8.19
N THR A 279 1.85 23.70 9.27
CA THR A 279 2.01 25.01 9.89
C THR A 279 2.64 24.91 11.27
N GLU A 280 3.30 25.98 11.71
CA GLU A 280 3.89 26.06 13.05
C GLU A 280 2.85 25.79 14.15
N MET A 281 1.62 26.30 13.98
CA MET A 281 0.52 26.06 14.91
C MET A 281 0.10 24.59 14.97
N MET A 282 0.08 23.88 13.84
CA MET A 282 -0.20 22.44 13.84
C MET A 282 0.88 21.68 14.63
N VAL A 283 2.15 22.01 14.43
CA VAL A 283 3.29 21.34 15.07
C VAL A 283 3.35 21.60 16.57
N LYS A 284 2.96 22.79 17.03
CA LYS A 284 2.87 23.12 18.47
C LYS A 284 1.79 22.32 19.22
N ASN A 285 0.79 21.83 18.50
CA ASN A 285 -0.33 21.06 19.04
C ASN A 285 -0.15 19.53 18.91
N LEU A 286 1.07 19.07 18.59
CA LEU A 286 1.46 17.66 18.50
C LEU A 286 2.40 17.24 19.64
#